data_AF-A0A921UBC5-F1
#
_entry.id   AF-A0A921UBC5-F1
#
_cell.length_a   1.000
_cell.length_b   1.000
_cell.length_c   1.000
_cell.angle_alpha   90.00
_cell.angle_beta   90.00
_cell.angle_gamma   90.00
#
_symmetry.space_group_name_H-M   'P 1'
#
loop_
_entity.id
_entity.type
_entity.pdbx_description
1 polymer ?
#
loop_
_entity_poly.entity_id
_entity_poly.type
_entity_poly.pdbx_seq_one_letter_code
_entity_poly.pdbx_strand_id
1 'polypeptide(L)'
;GQTIDSTVHEFRVHYEPIFNSFNSFNADVISAGGHMWQVIFSQCGEDESGKAEYLNLSVRFKLLSKSSGSVYAMFDTFLLHGNGQPRHHNILRSDLEREYVTDGHFTFICVIMVVCDKSIPVPASDIGKQCLVRTETFHAHRAVLAARSLVFKAELLGLLGPMVESTMSSITLHDIAPTTFRAMLWFVYTDAFPGADKLGDSPSEMVQHLLATADRFALDRLKLICLELKNKCIDFFASEKNFKKAVLTKGFVQLGQEFPSIIDELRQRIGL
;
A
#
# COMPACT_ATOMS: atom_id res chain seq x y z
N GLY A 1 11.80 -8.46 -1.01
CA GLY A 1 13.11 -8.48 -1.68
C GLY A 1 13.57 -7.06 -1.92
N GLN A 2 14.88 -6.86 -2.04
CA GLN A 2 15.45 -5.59 -2.46
C GLN A 2 15.35 -5.51 -4.00
N THR A 3 14.79 -4.43 -4.54
CA THR A 3 14.76 -4.19 -5.98
C THR A 3 16.19 -3.94 -6.45
N ILE A 4 16.71 -4.77 -7.36
CA ILE A 4 18.04 -4.57 -7.93
C ILE A 4 17.99 -3.44 -8.94
N ASP A 5 16.92 -3.46 -9.74
CA ASP A 5 16.77 -2.61 -10.90
C ASP A 5 15.29 -2.55 -11.27
N SER A 6 14.86 -1.37 -11.71
CA SER A 6 13.51 -1.14 -12.21
C SER A 6 13.61 -0.40 -13.52
N THR A 7 12.98 -0.92 -14.56
CA THR A 7 12.97 -0.29 -15.87
C THR A 7 11.55 -0.12 -16.35
N VAL A 8 11.27 1.06 -16.89
CA VAL A 8 10.02 1.38 -17.58
C VAL A 8 10.30 1.32 -19.08
N HIS A 9 9.53 0.52 -19.80
CA HIS A 9 9.61 0.42 -21.25
C HIS A 9 8.26 0.73 -21.87
N GLU A 10 8.29 1.60 -22.88
CA GLU A 10 7.14 1.94 -23.71
C GLU A 10 7.21 1.13 -25.00
N PHE A 11 6.12 0.45 -25.34
CA PHE A 11 5.96 -0.32 -26.57
C PHE A 11 4.86 0.30 -27.41
N ARG A 12 5.15 0.54 -28.69
CA ARG A 12 4.15 0.90 -29.68
C ARG A 12 3.79 -0.35 -30.47
N VAL A 13 2.56 -0.82 -30.29
CA VAL A 13 2.14 -2.14 -30.76
C VAL A 13 1.11 -2.00 -31.87
N HIS A 14 1.33 -2.72 -32.98
CA HIS A 14 0.37 -2.78 -34.08
C HIS A 14 -0.89 -3.53 -33.63
N TYR A 15 -2.04 -2.92 -33.86
CA TYR A 15 -3.33 -3.47 -33.45
C TYR A 15 -3.69 -4.72 -34.27
N GLU A 16 -3.69 -4.65 -35.60
CA GLU A 16 -4.23 -5.71 -36.46
C GLU A 16 -3.68 -7.14 -36.23
N PRO A 17 -2.35 -7.37 -36.07
CA PRO A 17 -1.82 -8.72 -35.92
C PRO A 17 -2.32 -9.45 -34.66
N ILE A 18 -2.64 -8.70 -33.61
CA ILE A 18 -3.08 -9.22 -32.31
C ILE A 18 -4.53 -9.68 -32.38
N PHE A 19 -5.36 -9.01 -33.17
CA PHE A 19 -6.80 -9.25 -33.20
C PHE A 19 -7.30 -10.00 -34.44
N ASN A 20 -6.44 -10.15 -35.46
CA ASN A 20 -6.73 -10.95 -36.66
C ASN A 20 -6.20 -12.38 -36.58
N SER A 21 -5.26 -12.66 -35.67
CA SER A 21 -4.76 -14.01 -35.43
C SER A 21 -5.03 -14.39 -33.98
N PHE A 22 -5.61 -15.57 -33.74
CA PHE A 22 -5.71 -16.16 -32.39
C PHE A 22 -4.33 -16.53 -31.79
N ASN A 23 -3.24 -16.04 -32.39
CA ASN A 23 -1.87 -16.35 -32.02
C ASN A 23 -1.31 -15.25 -31.12
N SER A 24 -0.39 -15.65 -30.25
CA SER A 24 0.38 -14.70 -29.45
C SER A 24 1.37 -13.92 -30.31
N PHE A 25 1.44 -12.61 -30.12
CA PHE A 25 2.41 -11.72 -30.74
C PHE A 25 3.59 -11.47 -29.78
N ASN A 26 4.82 -11.61 -30.29
CA ASN A 26 6.03 -11.27 -29.54
C ASN A 26 6.41 -9.81 -29.85
N ALA A 27 6.45 -8.97 -28.84
CA ALA A 27 7.00 -7.61 -28.98
C ALA A 27 8.53 -7.61 -28.87
N ASP A 28 9.14 -6.44 -28.79
CA ASP A 28 10.59 -6.34 -28.66
C ASP A 28 11.10 -6.94 -27.34
N VAL A 29 12.29 -7.51 -27.40
CA VAL A 29 12.98 -8.03 -26.21
C VAL A 29 13.55 -6.87 -25.41
N ILE A 30 13.31 -6.86 -24.11
CA ILE A 30 13.79 -5.80 -23.21
C ILE A 30 14.80 -6.32 -22.20
N SER A 31 15.71 -5.43 -21.80
CA SER A 31 16.70 -5.68 -20.76
C SER A 31 16.25 -5.02 -19.46
N ALA A 32 16.17 -5.81 -18.39
CA ALA A 32 15.87 -5.32 -17.04
C ALA A 32 16.54 -6.23 -16.01
N GLY A 33 17.22 -5.65 -15.02
CA GLY A 33 17.90 -6.38 -13.94
C GLY A 33 18.97 -7.35 -14.42
N GLY A 34 19.66 -7.03 -15.51
CA GLY A 34 20.67 -7.90 -16.13
C GLY A 34 20.09 -9.11 -16.87
N HIS A 35 18.78 -9.18 -17.05
CA HIS A 35 18.08 -10.26 -17.75
C HIS A 35 17.36 -9.74 -18.99
N MET A 36 17.22 -10.62 -19.99
CA MET A 36 16.49 -10.38 -21.22
C MET A 36 15.10 -10.99 -21.11
N TRP A 37 14.08 -10.20 -21.42
CA TRP A 37 12.67 -10.56 -21.29
C TRP A 37 11.96 -10.39 -22.63
N GLN A 38 11.25 -11.43 -23.05
CA GLN A 38 10.34 -11.40 -24.19
C GLN A 38 8.95 -11.04 -23.69
N VAL A 39 8.42 -9.92 -24.16
CA VAL A 39 7.03 -9.53 -23.92
C VAL A 39 6.14 -10.20 -24.98
N ILE A 40 5.08 -10.85 -24.52
CA ILE A 40 4.17 -11.64 -25.35
C ILE A 40 2.75 -11.15 -25.10
N PHE A 41 2.09 -10.71 -26.16
CA PHE A 41 0.70 -10.29 -26.16
C PHE A 41 -0.18 -11.44 -26.66
N SER A 42 -1.28 -11.73 -25.96
CA SER A 42 -2.27 -12.71 -26.41
C SER A 42 -3.67 -12.23 -26.06
N GLN A 43 -4.60 -12.40 -27.00
CA GLN A 43 -6.02 -12.26 -26.75
C GLN A 43 -6.50 -13.42 -25.84
N CYS A 44 -7.25 -13.09 -24.79
CA CYS A 44 -7.92 -14.06 -23.93
C CYS A 44 -9.41 -13.71 -23.89
N GLY A 45 -10.25 -14.64 -24.39
CA GLY A 45 -11.69 -14.47 -24.44
C GLY A 45 -12.37 -15.64 -25.12
N GLU A 46 -12.76 -16.63 -24.34
CA GLU A 46 -13.95 -17.43 -24.60
C GLU A 46 -14.80 -17.36 -23.33
N ASP A 47 -16.01 -16.83 -23.43
CA ASP A 47 -17.03 -17.07 -22.43
C ASP A 47 -17.78 -18.36 -22.83
N GLU A 48 -18.30 -19.11 -21.85
CA GLU A 48 -19.10 -20.32 -22.10
C GLU A 48 -20.42 -20.02 -22.85
N SER A 49 -20.72 -18.73 -23.11
CA SER A 49 -21.89 -18.26 -23.86
C SER A 49 -21.63 -17.87 -25.32
N GLY A 50 -20.37 -17.92 -25.77
CA GLY A 50 -19.98 -17.65 -27.16
C GLY A 50 -20.19 -16.20 -27.60
N LYS A 51 -20.35 -15.25 -26.65
CA LYS A 51 -20.47 -13.82 -26.93
C LYS A 51 -19.17 -13.13 -26.50
N ALA A 52 -18.28 -12.99 -27.47
CA ALA A 52 -16.99 -12.29 -27.37
C ALA A 52 -17.12 -10.77 -27.18
N GLU A 53 -17.77 -10.32 -26.09
CA GLU A 53 -17.84 -8.89 -25.74
C GLU A 53 -16.66 -8.43 -24.88
N TYR A 54 -16.00 -9.34 -24.15
CA TYR A 54 -14.83 -9.00 -23.33
C TYR A 54 -13.56 -9.53 -23.98
N LEU A 55 -12.66 -8.62 -24.29
CA LEU A 55 -11.36 -8.92 -24.85
C LEU A 55 -10.32 -8.63 -23.78
N ASN A 56 -9.86 -9.67 -23.09
CA ASN A 56 -8.82 -9.51 -22.10
C ASN A 56 -7.46 -9.60 -22.80
N LEU A 57 -6.73 -8.50 -22.86
CA LEU A 57 -5.37 -8.50 -23.38
C LEU A 57 -4.45 -9.09 -22.31
N SER A 58 -4.05 -10.35 -22.48
CA SER A 58 -3.08 -10.99 -21.60
C SER A 58 -1.67 -10.63 -22.07
N VAL A 59 -0.91 -9.99 -21.18
CA VAL A 59 0.52 -9.72 -21.38
C VAL A 59 1.31 -10.70 -20.53
N ARG A 60 2.16 -11.49 -21.18
CA ARG A 60 3.05 -12.46 -20.53
C ARG A 60 4.50 -12.05 -20.75
N PHE A 61 5.32 -12.31 -19.73
CA PHE A 61 6.75 -12.06 -19.76
C PHE A 61 7.49 -13.39 -19.73
N LYS A 62 8.33 -13.63 -20.73
CA LYS A 62 9.16 -14.83 -20.81
C LYS A 62 10.62 -14.44 -20.61
N LEU A 63 11.24 -15.00 -19.58
CA LEU A 63 12.68 -14.87 -19.35
C LEU A 63 13.46 -15.60 -20.45
N LEU A 64 14.35 -14.90 -21.15
CA LEU A 64 15.22 -15.47 -22.18
C LEU A 64 16.64 -15.77 -21.67
N SER A 65 17.13 -14.99 -20.71
CA SER A 65 18.48 -15.19 -20.15
C SER A 65 18.58 -16.52 -19.40
N LYS A 66 19.66 -17.28 -19.65
CA LYS A 66 20.02 -18.44 -18.81
C LYS A 66 20.52 -17.93 -17.47
N SER A 67 19.80 -18.27 -16.39
CA SER A 67 20.20 -17.99 -15.01
C SER A 67 20.53 -19.30 -14.31
N SER A 68 21.54 -19.30 -13.44
CA SER A 68 21.89 -20.44 -12.58
C SER A 68 20.92 -20.64 -11.41
N GLY A 69 19.97 -19.73 -11.20
CA GLY A 69 18.95 -19.79 -10.14
C GLY A 69 17.62 -19.12 -10.54
N SER A 70 16.61 -19.22 -9.67
CA SER A 70 15.31 -18.59 -9.88
C SER A 70 15.43 -17.06 -9.96
N VAL A 71 14.82 -16.46 -10.98
CA VAL A 71 14.71 -15.01 -11.13
C VAL A 71 13.31 -14.61 -10.67
N TYR A 72 13.23 -13.69 -9.71
CA TYR A 72 11.96 -13.12 -9.26
C TYR A 72 11.79 -11.75 -9.89
N ALA A 73 10.65 -11.52 -10.52
CA ALA A 73 10.31 -10.25 -11.12
C ALA A 73 8.83 -9.93 -10.89
N MET A 74 8.55 -8.66 -10.66
CA MET A 74 7.21 -8.10 -10.66
C MET A 74 7.03 -7.28 -11.94
N PHE A 75 5.85 -7.43 -12.55
CA PHE A 75 5.48 -6.74 -13.78
C PHE A 75 4.22 -5.95 -13.51
N ASP A 76 4.24 -4.67 -13.87
CA ASP A 76 3.03 -3.84 -13.90
C ASP A 76 2.85 -3.26 -15.31
N THR A 77 1.61 -3.13 -15.73
CA THR A 77 1.27 -2.96 -17.15
C THR A 77 0.09 -2.02 -17.35
N PHE A 78 0.32 -1.02 -18.21
CA PHE A 78 -0.61 0.07 -18.45
C PHE A 78 -0.80 0.33 -19.94
N LEU A 79 -2.02 0.62 -20.35
CA LEU A 79 -2.32 1.22 -21.64
C LEU A 79 -2.21 2.73 -21.52
N LEU A 80 -1.55 3.37 -22.48
CA LEU A 80 -1.39 4.82 -22.50
C LEU A 80 -2.43 5.42 -23.45
N HIS A 81 -3.29 6.27 -22.92
CA HIS A 81 -4.21 7.05 -23.74
C HIS A 81 -3.44 8.13 -24.52
N GLY A 82 -3.96 8.61 -25.65
CA GLY A 82 -3.30 9.65 -26.48
C GLY A 82 -3.02 10.99 -25.75
N ASN A 83 -3.60 11.20 -24.58
CA ASN A 83 -3.33 12.34 -23.68
C ASN A 83 -2.23 12.07 -22.64
N GLY A 84 -1.58 10.90 -22.67
CA GLY A 84 -0.54 10.49 -21.74
C GLY A 84 -1.01 9.91 -20.40
N GLN A 85 -2.32 9.70 -20.18
CA GLN A 85 -2.80 9.07 -18.95
C GLN A 85 -2.71 7.53 -19.02
N PRO A 86 -2.07 6.87 -18.05
CA PRO A 86 -2.03 5.42 -17.98
C PRO A 86 -3.32 4.85 -17.38
N ARG A 87 -3.80 3.73 -17.94
CA ARG A 87 -4.90 2.92 -17.36
C ARG A 87 -4.54 1.44 -17.35
N HIS A 88 -5.02 0.71 -16.34
CA HIS A 88 -4.88 -0.74 -16.28
C HIS A 88 -5.67 -1.43 -17.40
N HIS A 89 -5.15 -2.54 -17.89
CA HIS A 89 -5.46 -3.20 -19.18
C HIS A 89 -6.80 -3.97 -19.26
N ASN A 90 -7.73 -3.76 -18.33
CA ASN A 90 -9.06 -4.38 -18.38
C ASN A 90 -10.03 -3.46 -19.16
N ILE A 91 -10.05 -3.58 -20.49
CA ILE A 91 -10.83 -2.70 -21.36
C ILE A 91 -11.55 -3.50 -22.46
N LEU A 92 -12.76 -3.05 -22.84
CA LEU A 92 -13.51 -3.62 -23.97
C LEU A 92 -12.75 -3.38 -25.28
N ARG A 93 -12.87 -4.31 -26.25
CA ARG A 93 -12.26 -4.15 -27.59
C ARG A 93 -12.63 -2.81 -28.23
N SER A 94 -13.92 -2.49 -28.17
CA SER A 94 -14.48 -1.26 -28.72
C SER A 94 -13.90 -0.01 -28.08
N ASP A 95 -13.60 -0.08 -26.78
CA ASP A 95 -13.05 1.05 -26.04
C ASP A 95 -11.54 1.15 -26.27
N LEU A 96 -10.82 0.03 -26.41
CA LEU A 96 -9.41 0.00 -26.83
C LEU A 96 -9.25 0.63 -28.23
N GLU A 97 -10.02 0.17 -29.22
CA GLU A 97 -10.02 0.69 -30.59
C GLU A 97 -10.36 2.18 -30.64
N ARG A 98 -11.34 2.62 -29.84
CA ARG A 98 -11.81 4.02 -29.84
C ARG A 98 -10.87 4.98 -29.11
N GLU A 99 -10.32 4.57 -27.97
CA GLU A 99 -9.65 5.48 -27.03
C GLU A 99 -8.12 5.35 -27.02
N TYR A 100 -7.57 4.20 -27.43
CA TYR A 100 -6.14 3.90 -27.29
C TYR A 100 -5.45 3.59 -28.61
N VAL A 101 -6.19 3.23 -29.66
CA VAL A 101 -5.63 2.97 -30.98
C VAL A 101 -5.59 4.27 -31.79
N THR A 102 -4.38 4.71 -32.11
CA THR A 102 -4.10 5.85 -32.99
C THR A 102 -3.20 5.38 -34.13
N ASP A 103 -3.58 5.68 -35.37
CA ASP A 103 -2.88 5.22 -36.59
C ASP A 103 -2.65 3.71 -36.64
N GLY A 104 -3.62 2.92 -36.15
CA GLY A 104 -3.53 1.45 -36.11
C GLY A 104 -2.56 0.89 -35.06
N HIS A 105 -2.08 1.73 -34.13
CA HIS A 105 -1.22 1.32 -33.02
C HIS A 105 -1.80 1.75 -31.68
N PHE A 106 -1.52 0.98 -30.64
CA PHE A 106 -1.71 1.44 -29.26
C PHE A 106 -0.37 1.43 -28.53
N THR A 107 -0.27 2.30 -27.53
CA THR A 107 0.92 2.39 -26.68
C THR A 107 0.70 1.67 -25.37
N PHE A 108 1.66 0.84 -25.01
CA PHE A 108 1.65 0.04 -23.80
C PHE A 108 2.92 0.30 -22.99
N ILE A 109 2.76 0.60 -21.71
CA ILE A 109 3.87 0.80 -20.78
C ILE A 109 3.98 -0.43 -19.88
N CYS A 110 5.19 -0.98 -19.82
CA CYS A 110 5.54 -2.01 -18.87
C CYS A 110 6.56 -1.50 -17.87
N VAL A 111 6.29 -1.74 -16.59
CA VAL A 111 7.26 -1.60 -15.51
C VAL A 111 7.75 -2.99 -15.12
N ILE A 112 9.04 -3.24 -15.28
CA ILE A 112 9.69 -4.47 -14.81
C ILE A 112 10.52 -4.13 -13.58
N MET A 113 10.27 -4.85 -12.49
CA MET A 113 11.07 -4.80 -11.28
C MET A 113 11.70 -6.17 -11.06
N VAL A 114 13.03 -6.26 -11.27
CA VAL A 114 13.75 -7.50 -10.96
C VAL A 114 14.17 -7.47 -9.50
N VAL A 115 13.70 -8.46 -8.76
CA VAL A 115 13.93 -8.61 -7.34
C VAL A 115 15.03 -9.64 -7.13
N CYS A 116 16.09 -9.26 -6.43
CA CYS A 116 17.08 -10.25 -6.03
C CYS A 116 16.44 -11.15 -4.98
N ASP A 117 16.46 -12.46 -5.24
CA ASP A 117 16.45 -13.46 -4.17
C ASP A 117 17.89 -13.64 -3.66
N LYS A 118 18.52 -12.51 -3.32
CA LYS A 118 19.12 -12.51 -2.00
C LYS A 118 17.90 -12.70 -1.13
N SER A 119 17.71 -13.92 -0.66
CA SER A 119 16.98 -14.12 0.57
C SER A 119 17.39 -12.93 1.41
N ILE A 120 16.45 -12.03 1.71
CA ILE A 120 16.64 -11.22 2.91
C ILE A 120 16.91 -12.33 3.89
N PRO A 121 18.17 -12.50 4.37
CA PRO A 121 18.51 -13.66 5.18
C PRO A 121 17.39 -13.66 6.18
N VAL A 122 16.53 -14.70 6.15
CA VAL A 122 15.30 -14.69 6.93
C VAL A 122 15.82 -14.27 8.28
N PRO A 123 15.53 -13.02 8.73
CA PRO A 123 16.16 -12.52 9.93
C PRO A 123 15.90 -13.64 10.89
N ALA A 124 16.95 -14.13 11.56
CA ALA A 124 16.84 -15.38 12.29
C ALA A 124 15.48 -15.37 12.99
N SER A 125 14.81 -16.50 13.05
CA SER A 125 13.60 -16.56 13.87
C SER A 125 14.03 -16.45 15.34
N ASP A 126 14.87 -15.47 15.72
CA ASP A 126 15.05 -14.98 17.06
C ASP A 126 13.66 -14.51 17.50
N ILE A 127 12.89 -15.51 17.92
CA ILE A 127 11.71 -15.47 18.73
C ILE A 127 12.09 -14.56 19.91
N GLY A 128 11.74 -13.29 19.75
CA GLY A 128 11.83 -12.25 20.76
C GLY A 128 13.13 -11.45 20.79
N LYS A 129 13.26 -10.43 19.92
CA LYS A 129 13.86 -9.19 20.40
C LYS A 129 12.85 -8.46 21.29
N GLN A 130 13.38 -7.86 22.35
CA GLN A 130 12.63 -7.21 23.41
C GLN A 130 12.52 -5.72 23.09
N CYS A 131 11.33 -5.19 22.81
CA CYS A 131 11.12 -3.75 22.84
C CYS A 131 10.98 -3.33 24.30
N LEU A 132 11.89 -2.51 24.82
CA LEU A 132 11.80 -1.95 26.16
C LEU A 132 11.07 -0.60 26.10
N VAL A 133 9.85 -0.55 26.62
CA VAL A 133 8.99 0.63 26.62
C VAL A 133 8.82 1.10 28.07
N ARG A 134 9.45 2.22 28.44
CA ARG A 134 9.32 2.82 29.78
C ARG A 134 9.41 1.83 30.96
N THR A 135 10.29 0.82 30.86
CA THR A 135 10.53 -0.32 31.78
C THR A 135 9.76 -1.62 31.53
N GLU A 136 8.75 -1.63 30.65
CA GLU A 136 8.08 -2.87 30.22
C GLU A 136 8.76 -3.49 29.00
N THR A 137 8.93 -4.80 29.03
CA THR A 137 9.52 -5.56 27.92
C THR A 137 8.45 -6.23 27.06
N PHE A 138 8.43 -5.90 25.78
CA PHE A 138 7.53 -6.47 24.79
C PHE A 138 8.28 -7.36 23.81
N HIS A 139 7.79 -8.58 23.60
CA HIS A 139 8.34 -9.46 22.57
C HIS A 139 7.66 -9.20 21.23
N ALA A 140 8.46 -8.96 20.19
CA ALA A 140 7.96 -8.74 18.83
C ALA A 140 8.92 -9.27 17.75
N HIS A 141 8.38 -9.54 16.57
CA HIS A 141 9.10 -10.06 15.42
C HIS A 141 9.68 -8.91 14.58
N ARG A 142 11.01 -8.89 14.41
CA ARG A 142 11.73 -7.87 13.63
C ARG A 142 11.19 -7.75 12.21
N ALA A 143 10.98 -8.89 11.56
CA ALA A 143 10.50 -8.93 10.18
C ALA A 143 9.12 -8.27 10.02
N VAL A 144 8.21 -8.50 10.98
CA VAL A 144 6.87 -7.90 10.96
C VAL A 144 6.95 -6.39 11.20
N LEU A 145 7.70 -5.95 12.22
CA LEU A 145 7.88 -4.52 12.50
C LEU A 145 8.50 -3.78 11.29
N ALA A 146 9.57 -4.34 10.71
CA ALA A 146 10.26 -3.76 9.57
C ALA A 146 9.42 -3.78 8.27
N ALA A 147 8.54 -4.77 8.09
CA ALA A 147 7.63 -4.80 6.94
C ALA A 147 6.51 -3.76 7.05
N ARG A 148 6.13 -3.39 8.28
CA ARG A 148 4.94 -2.59 8.57
C ARG A 148 5.25 -1.13 8.92
N SER A 149 6.50 -0.80 9.19
CA SER A 149 6.96 0.55 9.52
C SER A 149 8.32 0.82 8.91
N LEU A 150 8.42 1.89 8.12
CA LEU A 150 9.70 2.33 7.54
C LEU A 150 10.69 2.78 8.60
N VAL A 151 10.22 3.32 9.72
CA VAL A 151 11.05 3.72 10.86
C VAL A 151 11.65 2.49 11.53
N PHE A 152 10.83 1.49 11.86
CA PHE A 152 11.36 0.22 12.38
C PHE A 152 12.26 -0.49 11.37
N LYS A 153 11.96 -0.40 10.07
CA LYS A 153 12.84 -0.94 9.03
C LYS A 153 14.23 -0.32 9.05
N ALA A 154 14.30 1.01 9.12
CA ALA A 154 15.57 1.73 9.18
C ALA A 154 16.34 1.41 10.47
N GLU A 155 15.64 1.40 11.60
CA GLU A 155 16.23 1.17 12.93
C GLU A 155 16.67 -0.29 13.15
N LEU A 156 15.91 -1.27 12.64
CA LEU A 156 16.20 -2.69 12.84
C LEU A 156 17.12 -3.30 11.78
N LEU A 157 17.12 -2.78 10.55
CA LEU A 157 17.84 -3.35 9.41
C LEU A 157 18.96 -2.43 8.90
N GLY A 158 19.25 -1.33 9.60
CA GLY A 158 20.52 -0.59 9.44
C GLY A 158 20.71 0.07 8.08
N LEU A 159 19.71 0.80 7.57
CA LEU A 159 19.87 1.61 6.35
C LEU A 159 20.78 2.86 6.54
N LEU A 160 21.40 3.03 7.71
CA LEU A 160 22.33 4.11 8.06
C LEU A 160 23.65 3.55 8.63
N GLY A 161 24.47 2.92 7.77
CA GLY A 161 25.91 2.69 8.01
C GLY A 161 26.31 1.33 8.60
N PRO A 162 27.62 0.99 8.58
CA PRO A 162 28.08 -0.37 8.82
C PRO A 162 28.09 -0.76 10.31
N MET A 163 27.37 -1.85 10.61
CA MET A 163 27.66 -2.88 11.61
C MET A 163 27.69 -2.45 13.11
N VAL A 164 26.51 -2.46 13.73
CA VAL A 164 26.34 -2.89 15.14
C VAL A 164 25.32 -4.04 15.18
N GLU A 165 25.48 -5.01 14.27
CA GLU A 165 24.45 -6.03 14.03
C GLU A 165 24.54 -7.25 14.97
N SER A 166 25.42 -7.27 15.96
CA SER A 166 25.64 -8.47 16.79
C SER A 166 25.29 -8.36 18.28
N THR A 167 24.84 -7.22 18.82
CA THR A 167 24.67 -7.09 20.30
C THR A 167 23.44 -6.36 20.83
N MET A 168 22.67 -5.62 20.02
CA MET A 168 21.45 -4.96 20.51
C MET A 168 20.25 -5.93 20.45
N SER A 169 20.02 -6.69 21.54
CA SER A 169 18.86 -7.60 21.69
C SER A 169 17.53 -6.87 21.95
N SER A 170 17.57 -5.55 22.17
CA SER A 170 16.42 -4.72 22.46
C SER A 170 16.46 -3.34 21.80
N ILE A 171 15.28 -2.78 21.53
CA ILE A 171 15.11 -1.36 21.17
C ILE A 171 14.45 -0.68 22.36
N THR A 172 14.97 0.48 22.77
CA THR A 172 14.40 1.26 23.87
C THR A 172 13.53 2.40 23.34
N LEU A 173 12.27 2.44 23.75
CA LEU A 173 11.30 3.46 23.37
C LEU A 173 10.90 4.26 24.62
N HIS A 174 11.33 5.51 24.69
CA HIS A 174 11.19 6.32 25.91
C HIS A 174 9.87 7.12 25.97
N ASP A 175 9.30 7.53 24.83
CA ASP A 175 8.17 8.49 24.83
C ASP A 175 6.83 7.86 24.50
N ILE A 176 6.69 6.56 24.75
CA ILE A 176 5.45 5.82 24.44
C ILE A 176 4.98 5.11 25.69
N ALA A 177 3.71 5.30 26.05
CA ALA A 177 3.10 4.55 27.13
C ALA A 177 2.99 3.06 26.76
N PRO A 178 3.26 2.12 27.67
CA PRO A 178 3.17 0.68 27.38
C PRO A 178 1.82 0.23 26.82
N THR A 179 0.73 0.84 27.30
CA THR A 179 -0.64 0.60 26.82
C THR A 179 -0.82 1.04 25.36
N THR A 180 -0.33 2.23 25.00
CA THR A 180 -0.32 2.71 23.61
C THR A 180 0.53 1.84 22.71
N PHE A 181 1.72 1.42 23.18
CA PHE A 181 2.58 0.52 22.40
C PHE A 181 1.93 -0.84 22.16
N ARG A 182 1.22 -1.39 23.15
CA ARG A 182 0.44 -2.63 23.01
C ARG A 182 -0.64 -2.50 21.94
N ALA A 183 -1.38 -1.40 21.94
CA ALA A 183 -2.40 -1.10 20.93
C ALA A 183 -1.78 -0.93 19.53
N MET A 184 -0.61 -0.28 19.43
CA MET A 184 0.14 -0.16 18.19
C MET A 184 0.60 -1.52 17.67
N LEU A 185 1.18 -2.38 18.54
CA LEU A 185 1.56 -3.74 18.17
C LEU A 185 0.35 -4.54 17.67
N TRP A 186 -0.78 -4.45 18.35
CA TRP A 186 -2.01 -5.10 17.89
C TRP A 186 -2.33 -4.73 16.44
N PHE A 187 -2.28 -3.44 16.10
CA PHE A 187 -2.48 -2.98 14.73
C PHE A 187 -1.39 -3.49 13.76
N VAL A 188 -0.13 -3.50 14.18
CA VAL A 188 0.98 -3.99 13.33
C VAL A 188 0.75 -5.44 12.89
N TYR A 189 0.26 -6.30 13.79
CA TYR A 189 0.02 -7.73 13.50
C TYR A 189 -1.32 -8.03 12.86
N THR A 190 -2.37 -7.31 13.23
CA THR A 190 -3.75 -7.63 12.82
C THR A 190 -4.30 -6.71 11.74
N ASP A 191 -3.63 -5.58 11.50
CA ASP A 191 -4.04 -4.54 10.56
C ASP A 191 -5.45 -3.97 10.87
N ALA A 192 -5.88 -4.16 12.12
CA ALA A 192 -7.18 -3.77 12.66
C ALA A 192 -7.01 -2.78 13.82
N PHE A 193 -7.92 -1.81 13.87
CA PHE A 193 -7.96 -0.84 14.97
C PHE A 193 -8.30 -1.55 16.29
N PRO A 194 -7.63 -1.22 17.41
CA PRO A 194 -7.95 -1.81 18.71
C PRO A 194 -9.41 -1.54 19.08
N GLY A 195 -10.10 -2.60 19.53
CA GLY A 195 -11.47 -2.49 20.03
C GLY A 195 -11.58 -1.59 21.26
N ALA A 196 -12.80 -1.18 21.59
CA ALA A 196 -13.08 -0.30 22.73
C ALA A 196 -12.58 -0.88 24.08
N ASP A 197 -12.61 -2.20 24.21
CA ASP A 197 -12.08 -2.95 25.35
C ASP A 197 -10.56 -2.78 25.56
N LYS A 198 -9.83 -2.40 24.50
CA LYS A 198 -8.37 -2.23 24.50
C LYS A 198 -7.93 -0.77 24.58
N LEU A 199 -8.87 0.17 24.49
CA LEU A 199 -8.60 1.60 24.57
C LEU A 199 -8.52 2.12 26.02
N GLY A 200 -8.91 1.30 27.00
CA GLY A 200 -8.84 1.62 28.43
C GLY A 200 -9.88 2.66 28.86
N ASP A 201 -9.66 3.25 30.04
CA ASP A 201 -10.62 4.14 30.71
C ASP A 201 -10.77 5.52 30.04
N SER A 202 -9.76 5.95 29.26
CA SER A 202 -9.78 7.19 28.49
C SER A 202 -9.56 6.95 26.98
N PRO A 203 -10.58 6.47 26.24
CA PRO A 203 -10.43 6.15 24.82
C PRO A 203 -9.99 7.33 23.96
N SER A 204 -10.40 8.56 24.30
CA SER A 204 -10.02 9.76 23.55
C SER A 204 -8.51 10.05 23.64
N GLU A 205 -7.96 10.04 24.85
CA GLU A 205 -6.52 10.23 25.09
C GLU A 205 -5.71 9.09 24.46
N MET A 206 -6.19 7.85 24.58
CA MET A 206 -5.55 6.70 23.97
C MET A 206 -5.48 6.80 22.45
N VAL A 207 -6.57 7.21 21.80
CA VAL A 207 -6.60 7.42 20.33
C VAL A 207 -5.62 8.53 19.93
N GLN A 208 -5.52 9.61 20.69
CA GLN A 208 -4.54 10.68 20.43
C GLN A 208 -3.10 10.17 20.53
N HIS A 209 -2.77 9.44 21.61
CA HIS A 209 -1.45 8.83 21.77
C HIS A 209 -1.16 7.81 20.67
N LEU A 210 -2.15 7.03 20.25
CA LEU A 210 -2.01 6.06 19.17
C LEU A 210 -1.79 6.75 17.82
N LEU A 211 -2.47 7.87 17.56
CA LEU A 211 -2.27 8.67 16.36
C LEU A 211 -0.88 9.29 16.32
N ALA A 212 -0.41 9.88 17.43
CA ALA A 212 0.95 10.41 17.53
C ALA A 212 2.01 9.32 17.35
N THR A 213 1.75 8.12 17.90
CA THR A 213 2.60 6.94 17.71
C THR A 213 2.59 6.45 16.27
N ALA A 214 1.43 6.46 15.61
CA ALA A 214 1.29 6.09 14.21
C ALA A 214 2.05 7.04 13.30
N ASP A 215 2.03 8.35 13.59
CA ASP A 215 2.83 9.35 12.89
C ASP A 215 4.33 9.10 13.08
N ARG A 216 4.77 8.95 14.34
CA ARG A 216 6.17 8.70 14.69
C ARG A 216 6.76 7.48 13.97
N PHE A 217 6.00 6.40 13.83
CA PHE A 217 6.47 5.17 13.20
C PHE A 217 6.03 5.00 11.73
N ALA A 218 5.50 6.05 11.10
CA ALA A 218 5.03 6.02 9.71
C ALA A 218 4.04 4.86 9.44
N LEU A 219 3.09 4.66 10.34
CA LEU A 219 1.98 3.71 10.20
C LEU A 219 0.81 4.40 9.48
N ASP A 220 0.98 4.73 8.20
CA ASP A 220 0.05 5.58 7.45
C ASP A 220 -1.40 5.04 7.44
N ARG A 221 -1.57 3.72 7.32
CA ARG A 221 -2.90 3.11 7.36
C ARG A 221 -3.59 3.29 8.72
N LEU A 222 -2.84 3.25 9.83
CA LEU A 222 -3.41 3.52 11.16
C LEU A 222 -3.84 4.99 11.27
N LYS A 223 -3.04 5.92 10.72
CA LYS A 223 -3.40 7.35 10.67
C LYS A 223 -4.70 7.57 9.89
N LEU A 224 -4.84 6.90 8.73
CA LEU A 224 -6.06 6.97 7.91
C LEU A 224 -7.28 6.45 8.67
N ILE A 225 -7.17 5.32 9.36
CA ILE A 225 -8.28 4.76 10.15
C ILE A 225 -8.70 5.73 11.27
N CYS A 226 -7.75 6.33 11.99
CA CYS A 226 -8.06 7.34 13.00
C CYS A 226 -8.81 8.55 12.40
N LEU A 227 -8.39 9.00 11.22
CA LEU A 227 -9.04 10.12 10.52
C LEU A 227 -10.44 9.74 10.03
N GLU A 228 -10.63 8.53 9.50
CA GLU A 228 -11.95 8.02 9.11
C GLU A 228 -12.89 7.91 10.31
N LEU A 229 -12.41 7.45 11.45
CA LEU A 229 -13.20 7.39 12.69
C LEU A 229 -13.60 8.80 13.13
N LYS A 230 -12.68 9.76 13.11
CA LYS A 230 -12.98 11.17 13.38
C LYS A 230 -14.07 11.68 12.44
N ASN A 231 -13.93 11.43 11.13
CA ASN A 231 -14.89 11.87 10.13
C ASN A 231 -16.29 11.29 10.38
N LYS A 232 -16.38 9.98 10.66
CA LYS A 232 -17.65 9.32 10.97
C LYS A 232 -18.30 9.87 12.23
N CYS A 233 -17.51 10.20 13.26
CA CYS A 233 -18.02 10.86 14.46
C CYS A 233 -18.58 12.25 14.15
N ILE A 234 -17.86 13.05 13.36
CA ILE A 234 -18.33 14.38 12.95
C ILE A 234 -19.60 14.27 12.12
N ASP A 235 -19.68 13.34 11.16
CA ASP A 235 -20.89 13.09 10.38
C ASP A 235 -22.08 12.71 11.27
N PHE A 236 -21.84 11.84 12.26
CA PHE A 236 -22.86 11.46 13.23
C PHE A 236 -23.36 12.67 14.01
N PHE A 237 -22.47 13.55 14.48
CA PHE A 237 -22.85 14.77 15.19
C PHE A 237 -23.50 15.83 14.30
N ALA A 238 -23.07 15.95 13.03
CA ALA A 238 -23.58 16.89 12.05
C ALA A 238 -25.03 16.56 11.63
N SER A 239 -25.48 15.31 11.80
CA SER A 239 -26.89 14.95 11.64
C SER A 239 -27.78 15.86 12.47
N GLU A 240 -28.77 16.51 11.85
CA GLU A 240 -29.61 17.56 12.44
C GLU A 240 -30.18 17.17 13.82
N LYS A 241 -30.65 15.93 13.94
CA LYS A 241 -31.26 15.40 15.17
C LYS A 241 -30.23 15.26 16.31
N ASN A 242 -28.99 14.95 15.98
CA ASN A 242 -27.90 14.78 16.95
C ASN A 242 -27.29 16.15 17.30
N PHE A 243 -27.08 17.01 16.31
CA PHE A 243 -26.56 18.36 16.51
C PHE A 243 -27.44 19.16 17.47
N LYS A 244 -28.76 19.22 17.23
CA LYS A 244 -29.72 19.93 18.10
C LYS A 244 -29.69 19.42 19.55
N LYS A 245 -29.46 18.12 19.75
CA LYS A 245 -29.34 17.53 21.09
C LYS A 245 -28.01 17.85 21.74
N ALA A 246 -26.92 17.78 20.97
CA ALA A 246 -25.56 17.96 21.47
C ALA A 246 -25.27 19.43 21.80
N VAL A 247 -25.65 20.38 20.94
CA VAL A 247 -25.31 21.81 21.04
C VAL A 247 -25.78 22.47 22.36
N LEU A 248 -26.83 21.91 22.97
CA LEU A 248 -27.39 22.40 24.23
C LEU A 248 -26.72 21.80 25.48
N THR A 249 -25.77 20.88 25.31
CA THR A 249 -25.10 20.22 26.43
C THR A 249 -23.87 21.01 26.90
N LYS A 250 -23.57 20.92 28.21
CA LYS A 250 -22.31 21.46 28.76
C LYS A 250 -21.08 20.86 28.08
N GLY A 251 -21.15 19.58 27.71
CA GLY A 251 -20.07 18.88 27.00
C GLY A 251 -19.76 19.50 25.63
N PHE A 252 -20.76 20.00 24.90
CA PHE A 252 -20.53 20.68 23.62
C PHE A 252 -19.88 22.06 23.80
N VAL A 253 -20.27 22.80 24.84
CA VAL A 253 -19.62 24.08 25.18
C VAL A 253 -18.16 23.85 25.55
N GLN A 254 -17.87 22.85 26.37
CA GLN A 254 -16.50 22.47 26.74
C GLN A 254 -15.68 22.02 25.52
N LEU A 255 -16.26 21.19 24.65
CA LEU A 255 -15.63 20.78 23.39
C LEU A 255 -15.19 21.97 22.54
N GLY A 256 -16.03 23.01 22.44
CA GLY A 256 -15.68 24.22 21.69
C GLY A 256 -14.62 25.10 22.34
N GLN A 257 -14.46 25.03 23.67
CA GLN A 257 -13.39 25.73 24.38
C GLN A 257 -12.05 25.00 24.24
N GLU A 258 -12.06 23.67 24.37
CA GLU A 258 -10.84 22.86 24.36
C GLU A 258 -10.35 22.56 22.93
N PHE A 259 -11.27 22.41 21.96
CA PHE A 259 -10.94 22.00 20.60
C PHE A 259 -11.68 22.85 19.54
N PRO A 260 -11.29 24.13 19.35
CA PRO A 260 -11.96 25.03 18.40
C PRO A 260 -11.99 24.49 16.96
N SER A 261 -10.93 23.81 16.53
CA SER A 261 -10.82 23.23 15.19
C SER A 261 -11.85 22.14 14.90
N ILE A 262 -12.33 21.42 15.92
CA ILE A 262 -13.40 20.42 15.77
C ILE A 262 -14.74 21.12 15.52
N ILE A 263 -14.98 22.25 16.20
CA ILE A 263 -16.20 23.04 15.98
C ILE A 263 -16.21 23.66 14.58
N ASP A 264 -15.07 24.16 14.10
CA ASP A 264 -14.96 24.71 12.75
C ASP A 264 -15.22 23.65 11.68
N GLU A 265 -14.68 22.45 11.86
CA GLU A 265 -14.96 21.32 10.96
C GLU A 265 -16.44 20.90 11.01
N LEU A 266 -17.05 20.88 12.20
CA LEU A 266 -18.47 20.57 12.36
C LEU A 266 -19.34 21.63 11.68
N ARG A 267 -19.02 22.91 11.80
CA ARG A 267 -19.70 24.04 11.12
C ARG A 267 -19.70 23.87 9.61
N GLN A 268 -18.55 23.53 9.03
CA GLN A 268 -18.43 23.25 7.60
C GLN A 268 -19.36 22.12 7.15
N ARG A 269 -19.54 21.06 7.95
CA ARG A 269 -20.42 19.93 7.59
C ARG A 269 -21.91 20.26 7.70
N ILE A 270 -22.30 21.16 8.60
CA ILE A 270 -23.68 21.59 8.79
C ILE A 270 -24.04 22.83 7.96
N GLY A 271 -23.09 23.38 7.19
CA GLY A 271 -23.31 24.53 6.32
C GLY A 271 -23.44 25.87 7.04
N LEU A 272 -22.74 26.03 8.17
CA LEU A 272 -22.66 27.27 8.97
C LEU A 272 -21.30 27.96 8.87
#